data_AF-A0A914D7S4-F1
#
_entry.id   AF-A0A914D7S4-F1
#
_cell.length_a   1.000
_cell.length_b   1.000
_cell.length_c   1.000
_cell.angle_alpha   90.00
_cell.angle_beta   90.00
_cell.angle_gamma   90.00
#
_symmetry.space_group_name_H-M   'P 1'
#
loop_
_entity.id
_entity.type
_entity.pdbx_description
1 polymer ?
#
loop_
_entity_poly.entity_id
_entity_poly.type
_entity_poly.pdbx_seq_one_letter_code
_entity_poly.pdbx_strand_id
1 'polypeptide(L)'
;MLKPILYLIGKTEKSDPKLIDYIGNGTLEDTALSTLDTFLDQIRNMFPENIVQATFQQVHTEYKEVRPKIQKIGSGGNATNFTAASYMKPTLEHENEMNVLGLIVFCTGFGVILSILGEQARLMINFFIVLDAVIMKWISALM
;
A
#
# COMPACT_ATOMS: atom_id res chain seq x y z
N MET A 1 -5.88 -6.48 -28.90
CA MET A 1 -4.49 -6.03 -29.11
C MET A 1 -3.66 -5.87 -27.83
N LEU A 2 -4.25 -5.76 -26.62
CA LEU A 2 -3.47 -5.67 -25.36
C LEU A 2 -2.99 -7.01 -24.78
N LYS A 3 -3.69 -8.12 -25.05
CA LYS A 3 -3.31 -9.47 -24.56
C LYS A 3 -1.87 -9.90 -24.92
N PRO A 4 -1.34 -9.65 -26.14
CA PRO A 4 0.05 -10.00 -26.47
C PRO A 4 1.08 -9.16 -25.73
N ILE A 5 0.76 -7.88 -25.45
CA ILE A 5 1.65 -6.94 -24.77
C ILE A 5 1.76 -7.32 -23.30
N LEU A 6 0.64 -7.64 -22.65
CA LEU A 6 0.60 -8.12 -21.26
C LEU A 6 1.37 -9.45 -21.10
N TYR A 7 1.26 -10.34 -22.08
CA TYR A 7 1.97 -11.63 -22.10
C TYR A 7 3.49 -11.47 -22.23
N LEU A 8 3.95 -10.47 -22.98
CA LEU A 8 5.38 -10.18 -23.12
C LEU A 8 5.98 -9.55 -21.86
N ILE A 9 5.24 -8.66 -21.20
CA ILE A 9 5.66 -8.00 -19.94
C ILE A 9 5.75 -9.02 -18.79
N GLY A 10 4.80 -9.96 -18.69
CA GLY A 10 4.81 -11.00 -17.65
C GLY A 10 5.94 -12.04 -17.80
N LYS A 11 6.64 -12.07 -18.94
CA LYS A 11 7.72 -13.02 -19.21
C LYS A 11 9.11 -12.46 -18.92
N THR A 12 9.25 -11.13 -18.81
CA THR A 12 10.53 -10.44 -18.61
C THR A 12 10.92 -10.30 -17.15
N GLU A 13 9.97 -10.42 -16.23
CA GLU A 13 10.20 -10.37 -14.80
C GLU A 13 10.03 -11.77 -14.21
N LYS A 14 10.97 -12.17 -13.36
CA LYS A 14 11.11 -13.49 -12.72
C LYS A 14 9.86 -13.81 -11.90
N SER A 15 8.79 -14.20 -12.59
CA SER A 15 7.46 -14.42 -12.02
C SER A 15 7.32 -15.90 -11.69
N ASP A 16 6.96 -16.17 -10.43
CA ASP A 16 6.75 -17.53 -9.95
C ASP A 16 5.71 -18.27 -10.81
N PRO A 17 5.96 -19.54 -11.19
CA PRO A 17 5.08 -20.32 -12.07
C PRO A 17 3.67 -20.55 -11.48
N LYS A 18 3.46 -20.24 -10.19
CA LYS A 18 2.15 -20.29 -9.54
C LYS A 18 1.23 -19.14 -9.93
N LEU A 19 1.75 -17.96 -10.29
CA LEU A 19 0.93 -16.80 -10.69
C LEU A 19 0.28 -16.97 -12.07
N ILE A 20 0.89 -17.76 -12.95
CA ILE A 20 0.42 -17.97 -14.33
C ILE A 20 -0.88 -18.80 -14.35
N ASP A 21 -1.04 -19.75 -13.42
CA ASP A 21 -2.27 -20.54 -13.27
C ASP A 21 -3.43 -19.72 -12.69
N TYR A 22 -3.16 -18.76 -11.79
CA TYR A 22 -4.19 -17.86 -11.27
C TYR A 22 -4.69 -16.86 -12.33
N ILE A 23 -3.82 -16.38 -13.22
CA ILE A 23 -4.21 -15.49 -14.34
C ILE A 23 -5.07 -16.24 -15.37
N GLY A 24 -4.88 -17.55 -15.53
CA GLY A 24 -5.66 -18.39 -16.44
C GLY A 24 -7.09 -18.68 -15.97
N ASN A 25 -7.35 -18.60 -14.66
CA ASN A 25 -8.58 -19.08 -14.03
C ASN A 25 -9.38 -18.01 -13.28
N GLY A 26 -8.89 -16.76 -13.21
CA GLY A 26 -9.61 -15.64 -12.60
C GLY A 26 -10.79 -15.19 -13.46
N THR A 27 -12.00 -15.25 -12.91
CA THR A 27 -13.17 -14.58 -13.49
C THR A 27 -12.93 -13.06 -13.47
N LEU A 28 -13.47 -12.34 -14.46
CA LEU A 28 -13.27 -10.88 -14.59
C LEU A 28 -13.71 -10.09 -13.34
N GLU A 29 -14.61 -10.67 -12.54
CA GLU A 29 -15.12 -10.10 -11.30
C GLU A 29 -14.07 -10.12 -10.18
N ASP A 30 -13.30 -11.21 -10.01
CA ASP A 30 -12.25 -11.31 -8.98
C ASP A 30 -11.08 -10.35 -9.25
N THR A 31 -10.74 -10.13 -10.53
CA THR A 31 -9.69 -9.16 -10.92
C THR A 31 -10.14 -7.72 -10.65
N ALA A 32 -11.41 -7.42 -10.91
CA ALA A 32 -11.98 -6.09 -10.66
C ALA A 32 -12.01 -5.76 -9.15
N LEU A 33 -12.35 -6.75 -8.31
CA LEU A 33 -12.33 -6.61 -6.85
C LEU A 33 -10.90 -6.35 -6.32
N SER A 34 -9.91 -7.11 -6.79
CA SER A 34 -8.49 -6.90 -6.42
C SER A 34 -7.93 -5.53 -6.87
N THR A 35 -8.37 -5.04 -8.03
CA THR A 35 -7.96 -3.72 -8.53
C THR A 35 -8.57 -2.59 -7.69
N LEU A 36 -9.84 -2.75 -7.27
CA LEU A 36 -10.50 -1.78 -6.39
C LEU A 36 -9.81 -1.73 -5.02
N ASP A 37 -9.45 -2.87 -4.43
CA ASP A 37 -8.72 -2.91 -3.16
C ASP A 37 -7.37 -2.20 -3.26
N THR A 38 -6.63 -2.44 -4.34
CA THR A 38 -5.37 -1.73 -4.62
C THR A 38 -5.60 -0.22 -4.74
N PHE A 39 -6.65 0.21 -5.45
CA PHE A 39 -6.99 1.62 -5.57
C PHE A 39 -7.37 2.26 -4.22
N LEU A 40 -8.11 1.54 -3.39
CA LEU A 40 -8.47 1.99 -2.03
C LEU A 40 -7.25 2.07 -1.12
N ASP A 41 -6.30 1.15 -1.24
CA ASP A 41 -5.00 1.23 -0.54
C ASP A 41 -4.22 2.47 -0.97
N GLN A 42 -4.22 2.82 -2.26
CA GLN A 42 -3.59 4.05 -2.72
C GLN A 42 -4.25 5.30 -2.16
N ILE A 43 -5.59 5.36 -2.11
CA ILE A 43 -6.30 6.47 -1.48
C ILE A 43 -5.95 6.58 0.01
N ARG A 44 -5.88 5.44 0.73
CA ARG A 44 -5.45 5.44 2.14
C ARG A 44 -4.02 5.96 2.26
N ASN A 45 -3.12 5.56 1.36
CA ASN A 45 -1.75 6.03 1.33
C ASN A 45 -1.63 7.52 0.96
N MET A 46 -2.56 8.12 0.22
CA MET A 46 -2.59 9.57 -0.05
C MET A 46 -2.82 10.41 1.23
N PHE A 47 -3.50 9.85 2.22
CA PHE A 47 -3.82 10.53 3.49
C PHE A 47 -3.33 9.70 4.68
N PRO A 48 -2.00 9.65 4.91
CA PRO A 48 -1.45 8.85 6.00
C PRO A 48 -1.92 9.36 7.37
N GLU A 49 -2.25 8.43 8.27
CA GLU A 49 -2.68 8.74 9.63
C GLU A 49 -1.54 9.37 10.46
N ASN A 50 -0.28 9.07 10.11
CA ASN A 50 0.91 9.59 10.75
C ASN A 50 2.01 9.88 9.72
N ILE A 51 2.43 11.15 9.62
CA ILE A 51 3.46 11.59 8.66
C ILE A 51 4.84 11.00 8.99
N VAL A 52 5.19 10.88 10.28
CA VAL A 52 6.47 10.32 10.72
C VAL A 52 6.55 8.82 10.43
N GLN A 53 5.44 8.10 10.54
CA GLN A 53 5.39 6.71 10.12
C GLN A 53 5.48 6.62 8.58
N ALA A 54 4.81 7.51 7.85
CA ALA A 54 4.80 7.52 6.39
C ALA A 54 6.20 7.72 5.77
N THR A 55 7.16 8.33 6.48
CA THR A 55 8.55 8.45 5.99
C THR A 55 9.29 7.12 5.94
N PHE A 56 8.81 6.08 6.63
CA PHE A 56 9.46 4.78 6.71
C PHE A 56 8.56 3.61 6.30
N GLN A 57 7.24 3.79 6.34
CA GLN A 57 6.27 2.71 6.13
C GLN A 57 5.10 3.13 5.25
N GLN A 58 4.57 2.16 4.49
CA GLN A 58 3.36 2.29 3.69
C GLN A 58 2.35 1.20 4.07
N VAL A 59 1.07 1.45 3.85
CA VAL A 59 -0.01 0.52 4.19
C VAL A 59 -0.43 -0.26 2.96
N HIS A 60 -0.52 -1.58 3.09
CA HIS A 60 -1.09 -2.46 2.06
C HIS A 60 -2.06 -3.46 2.69
N THR A 61 -3.09 -3.85 1.93
CA THR A 61 -4.04 -4.88 2.32
C THR A 61 -3.55 -6.24 1.85
N GLU A 62 -3.20 -7.12 2.80
CA GLU A 62 -2.90 -8.52 2.50
C GLU A 62 -4.03 -9.44 2.96
N TYR A 63 -4.37 -10.42 2.13
CA TYR A 63 -5.35 -11.46 2.44
C TYR A 63 -4.68 -12.64 3.15
N LYS A 64 -4.84 -12.72 4.47
CA LYS A 64 -4.31 -13.82 5.29
C LYS A 64 -5.37 -14.88 5.56
N GLU A 65 -4.97 -16.15 5.45
CA GLU A 65 -5.80 -17.29 5.86
C GLU A 65 -5.96 -17.35 7.37
N VAL A 66 -7.18 -17.15 7.87
CA VAL A 66 -7.48 -17.29 9.29
C VAL A 66 -8.17 -18.62 9.54
N ARG A 67 -7.49 -19.54 10.23
CA ARG A 67 -8.11 -20.77 10.73
C ARG A 67 -8.87 -20.47 12.03
N PRO A 68 -10.19 -20.71 12.09
CA PRO A 68 -10.93 -20.52 13.35
C PRO A 68 -10.40 -21.48 14.41
N LYS A 69 -10.05 -20.94 15.59
CA LYS A 69 -9.65 -21.76 16.76
C LYS A 69 -10.90 -22.45 17.29
N ILE A 70 -11.06 -23.74 17.00
CA ILE A 70 -12.14 -24.55 17.58
C ILE A 70 -11.80 -24.83 19.05
N GLN A 71 -12.62 -24.31 19.97
CA GLN A 71 -12.57 -24.71 21.36
C GLN A 71 -13.16 -26.12 21.45
N LYS A 72 -12.35 -27.12 21.81
CA LYS A 72 -12.85 -28.49 22.04
C LYS A 72 -13.88 -28.45 23.16
N ILE A 73 -15.16 -28.60 22.84
CA ILE A 73 -16.18 -28.94 23.84
C ILE A 73 -15.94 -30.41 24.17
N GLY A 74 -15.26 -30.66 25.29
CA GLY A 74 -15.11 -32.00 25.82
C GLY A 74 -16.46 -32.50 26.33
N SER A 75 -17.07 -33.44 25.61
CA SER A 75 -17.94 -34.47 26.20
C SER A 75 -18.03 -35.63 25.21
N GLY A 76 -17.78 -36.84 25.72
CA GLY A 76 -17.52 -38.04 24.95
C GLY A 76 -18.59 -38.38 23.91
N GLY A 77 -18.12 -38.74 22.72
CA GLY A 77 -18.95 -39.26 21.62
C GLY A 77 -18.34 -38.91 20.27
N ASN A 78 -17.88 -39.92 19.54
CA ASN A 78 -17.45 -39.95 18.13
C ASN A 78 -16.97 -38.62 17.52
N ALA A 79 -15.64 -38.43 17.52
CA ALA A 79 -14.97 -37.30 16.89
C ALA A 79 -15.18 -37.30 15.36
N THR A 80 -16.13 -36.53 14.87
CA THR A 80 -16.12 -36.08 13.47
C THR A 80 -15.09 -34.96 13.36
N ASN A 81 -13.97 -35.22 12.67
CA ASN A 81 -12.99 -34.19 12.31
C ASN A 81 -13.65 -33.21 11.33
N PHE A 82 -14.32 -32.18 11.85
CA PHE A 82 -14.84 -31.10 11.03
C PHE A 82 -13.68 -30.17 10.67
N THR A 83 -13.17 -30.29 9.44
CA THR A 83 -12.25 -29.30 8.87
C THR A 83 -13.05 -28.02 8.63
N ALA A 84 -12.99 -27.09 9.59
CA ALA A 84 -13.53 -25.75 9.39
C ALA A 84 -12.84 -25.10 8.18
N ALA A 85 -13.63 -24.63 7.22
CA ALA A 85 -13.11 -23.96 6.03
C ALA A 85 -12.29 -22.73 6.45
N SER A 86 -11.03 -22.68 6.00
CA SER A 86 -10.19 -21.48 6.10
C SER A 86 -10.85 -20.37 5.28
N TYR A 87 -11.02 -19.18 5.85
CA TYR A 87 -11.51 -18.02 5.12
C TYR A 87 -10.43 -16.92 5.07
N MET A 88 -10.39 -16.21 3.95
CA MET A 88 -9.48 -15.09 3.74
C MET A 88 -10.00 -13.85 4.46
N LYS A 89 -9.17 -13.20 5.27
CA LYS A 89 -9.51 -11.93 5.91
C LYS A 89 -8.54 -10.84 5.42
N PRO A 90 -9.03 -9.72 4.86
CA PRO A 90 -8.17 -8.58 4.56
C PRO A 90 -7.62 -8.02 5.87
N THR A 91 -6.29 -7.94 5.96
CA THR A 91 -5.58 -7.39 7.10
C THR A 91 -4.64 -6.30 6.62
N LEU A 92 -4.60 -5.19 7.35
CA LEU A 92 -3.68 -4.10 7.06
C LEU A 92 -2.29 -4.46 7.55
N GLU A 93 -1.33 -4.43 6.65
CA GLU A 93 0.07 -4.64 6.95
C GLU A 93 0.87 -3.38 6.61
N HIS A 94 1.93 -3.15 7.38
CA HIS A 94 2.83 -2.03 7.20
C HIS A 94 4.13 -2.56 6.62
N GLU A 95 4.38 -2.22 5.37
CA GLU A 95 5.64 -2.55 4.71
C GLU A 95 6.67 -1.47 5.05
N ASN A 96 7.93 -1.87 5.23
CA ASN A 96 9.03 -0.96 5.55
C ASN A 96 9.52 -0.21 4.28
N GLU A 97 8.60 0.49 3.64
CA GLU A 97 8.83 1.33 2.47
C GLU A 97 8.31 2.74 2.72
N MET A 98 8.96 3.76 2.15
CA MET A 98 8.51 5.14 2.30
C MET A 98 7.23 5.36 1.50
N ASN A 99 6.17 5.84 2.17
CA ASN A 99 4.94 6.27 1.50
C ASN A 99 5.15 7.64 0.84
N VAL A 100 5.79 7.62 -0.34
CA VAL A 100 6.08 8.83 -1.13
C VAL A 100 4.80 9.55 -1.55
N LEU A 101 3.74 8.81 -1.90
CA LEU A 101 2.48 9.37 -2.35
C LEU A 101 1.84 10.25 -1.27
N GLY A 102 1.73 9.74 -0.04
CA GLY A 102 1.21 10.47 1.11
C GLY A 102 2.04 11.70 1.47
N LEU A 103 3.38 11.59 1.40
CA LEU A 103 4.27 12.73 1.65
C LEU A 103 4.08 13.84 0.61
N ILE A 104 3.92 13.50 -0.68
CA ILE A 104 3.65 14.48 -1.73
C ILE A 104 2.31 15.19 -1.50
N VAL A 105 1.26 14.44 -1.21
CA VAL A 105 -0.09 15.00 -0.97
C VAL A 105 -0.08 15.91 0.25
N PHE A 106 0.55 15.46 1.35
CA PHE A 106 0.71 16.26 2.56
C PHE A 106 1.49 17.56 2.31
N CYS A 107 2.67 17.48 1.69
CA CYS A 107 3.50 18.66 1.38
C CYS A 107 2.78 19.64 0.45
N THR A 108 2.04 19.13 -0.55
CA THR A 108 1.28 19.97 -1.48
C THR A 108 0.13 20.68 -0.75
N GLY A 109 -0.65 19.96 0.05
CA GLY A 109 -1.74 20.55 0.84
C GLY A 109 -1.22 21.59 1.84
N PHE A 110 -0.11 21.28 2.51
CA PHE A 110 0.56 22.21 3.42
C PHE A 110 1.04 23.48 2.69
N GLY A 111 1.65 23.34 1.50
CA GLY A 111 2.05 24.48 0.67
C GLY A 111 0.86 25.35 0.22
N VAL A 112 -0.28 24.73 -0.12
CA VAL A 112 -1.51 25.46 -0.45
C VAL A 112 -2.03 26.25 0.76
N ILE A 113 -2.03 25.65 1.96
CA ILE A 113 -2.45 26.34 3.19
C ILE A 113 -1.52 27.53 3.49
N LEU A 114 -0.20 27.37 3.34
CA LEU A 114 0.76 28.47 3.49
C LEU A 114 0.49 29.60 2.48
N SER A 115 0.08 29.27 1.25
CA SER A 115 -0.27 30.26 0.23
C SER A 115 -1.49 31.10 0.65
N ILE A 116 -2.48 30.48 1.30
CA ILE A 116 -3.69 31.17 1.78
C ILE A 116 -3.40 32.06 3.00
N LEU A 117 -2.47 31.66 3.87
CA LEU A 117 -2.08 32.40 5.09
C LEU A 117 -1.28 33.68 4.82
N GLY A 118 -0.84 33.90 3.58
CA GLY A 118 -0.26 35.16 3.11
C GLY A 118 0.94 35.62 3.94
N GLU A 119 0.82 36.79 4.57
CA GLU A 119 1.93 37.43 5.29
C GLU A 119 2.39 36.62 6.52
N GLN A 120 1.47 35.96 7.23
CA GLN A 120 1.81 35.14 8.40
C GLN A 120 2.65 33.91 8.04
N ALA A 121 2.50 33.40 6.82
CA ALA A 121 3.26 32.26 6.31
C ALA A 121 4.64 32.65 5.77
N ARG A 122 4.97 33.95 5.63
CA ARG A 122 6.22 34.41 5.00
C ARG A 122 7.47 33.83 5.69
N LEU A 123 7.45 33.71 7.01
CA LEU A 123 8.55 33.08 7.76
C LEU A 123 8.74 31.60 7.39
N MET A 124 7.64 30.85 7.30
CA MET A 124 7.65 29.44 6.93
C MET A 124 8.10 29.24 5.48
N ILE A 125 7.61 30.05 4.55
CA ILE A 125 8.00 30.00 3.14
C ILE A 125 9.49 30.25 2.99
N ASN A 126 10.03 31.27 3.66
CA ASN A 126 11.46 31.57 3.63
C ASN A 126 12.30 30.42 4.20
N PHE A 127 11.82 29.75 5.26
CA PHE A 127 12.47 28.56 5.79
C PHE A 127 12.57 27.46 4.74
N PHE A 128 11.49 27.14 4.02
CA PHE A 128 11.52 26.10 2.97
C PHE A 128 12.39 26.48 1.78
N ILE A 129 12.46 27.76 1.40
CA ILE A 129 13.37 28.23 0.34
C ILE A 129 14.83 27.99 0.73
N VAL A 130 15.19 28.30 1.98
CA VAL A 130 16.55 28.05 2.48
C VAL A 130 16.82 26.54 2.57
N LEU A 131 15.86 25.76 3.04
CA LEU A 131 15.97 24.30 3.12
C LEU A 131 16.22 23.68 1.73
N ASP A 132 15.48 24.11 0.70
CA ASP A 132 15.68 23.67 -0.69
C ASP A 132 17.09 24.02 -1.19
N ALA A 133 17.55 25.26 -0.97
CA ALA A 133 18.91 25.66 -1.33
C ALA A 133 20.00 24.82 -0.63
N VAL A 134 19.78 24.42 0.62
CA VAL A 134 20.66 23.51 1.36
C VAL A 134 20.64 22.12 0.73
N ILE A 135 19.45 21.56 0.43
CA ILE A 135 19.30 20.26 -0.22
C ILE A 135 20.01 20.23 -1.56
N MET A 136 19.85 21.27 -2.39
CA MET A 136 20.51 21.37 -3.70
C MET A 136 22.03 21.37 -3.58
N LYS A 137 22.59 22.11 -2.61
CA LYS A 137 24.04 22.08 -2.33
C LYS A 137 24.49 20.71 -1.84
N TRP A 138 23.67 20.04 -1.03
CA TRP A 138 24.01 18.72 -0.50
C TRP A 138 24.01 17.65 -1.60
N ILE A 139 23.03 17.66 -2.50
CA ILE A 139 23.00 16.76 -3.67
C ILE A 139 24.25 16.98 -4.53
N SER A 140 24.62 18.23 -4.80
CA SER A 140 25.83 18.55 -5.56
C SER A 140 27.13 18.12 -4.88
N ALA A 141 27.15 17.96 -3.55
CA ALA A 141 28.32 17.47 -2.82
C ALA A 141 28.39 15.94 -2.79
N LEU A 142 27.25 15.26 -3.00
CA LEU A 142 27.16 13.80 -3.03
C LEU A 142 27.44 13.21 -4.42
N MET A 143 27.09 13.94 -5.48
CA MET A 143 27.41 13.60 -6.88
C MET A 143 28.86 13.91 -7.21
#